data_AF-A0AAW0NX98-F1
#
_entry.id   AF-A0AAW0NX98-F1
#
_cell.length_a   1.000
_cell.length_b   1.000
_cell.length_c   1.000
_cell.angle_alpha   90.00
_cell.angle_beta   90.00
_cell.angle_gamma   90.00
#
_symmetry.space_group_name_H-M   'P 1'
#
loop_
_entity.id
_entity.type
_entity.pdbx_description
1 polymer ?
#
loop_
_entity_poly.entity_id
_entity_poly.type
_entity_poly.pdbx_seq_one_letter_code
_entity_poly.pdbx_strand_id
1 'polypeptide(L)'
;MGTCLSGTAACLYIAEISTRERRGLLVTLYEFMLVLGVMLGFSCSYAFAAVSHGWTFTFGLVIPPALMQFGAFLFLPPSPRFLVAKGNVEKARLVLQKMRGGIQEDIEVELRDIQAGLKEESEHSFRELFSSKANLRARLLTGVALVFLQQATGQPNILSYASPLLRSMGFTSDDAATLASTGFGVVKVVGTIPAVMLVDRLGPKSFLCVGAVVMGLSLATLGTLTLQSQTHLTSLCKSSLNNNTDRMWDLNWTSTEADNDTFNLETLLTTWDTEKAQRTLIHSQSVLDERTHTVSSSLKWASLITLLVYVAGFSFSLGPMVYVVISEIFPMGVRGRAASVVGAVNWATNLLISMTFLTVTEMMGLPSMLFLYSGMCFVLLVFVILCVPDTKGRTLEEISKELAKKNYFKVRLCPKRQNKEGLMSGVPQES
;
A
#
# COMPACT_ATOMS: atom_id res chain seq x y z
N MET A 1 -10.82 -3.64 -9.64
CA MET A 1 -11.89 -4.49 -9.05
C MET A 1 -11.51 -5.96 -8.94
N GLY A 2 -11.01 -6.61 -10.00
CA GLY A 2 -10.67 -8.05 -9.97
C GLY A 2 -9.65 -8.46 -8.90
N THR A 3 -8.61 -7.65 -8.68
CA THR A 3 -7.59 -7.89 -7.64
C THR A 3 -8.17 -7.86 -6.22
N CYS A 4 -9.13 -6.98 -5.95
CA CYS A 4 -9.78 -6.89 -4.64
C CYS A 4 -10.66 -8.12 -4.37
N LEU A 5 -11.46 -8.55 -5.34
CA LEU A 5 -12.29 -9.77 -5.22
C LEU A 5 -11.41 -11.01 -5.04
N SER A 6 -10.38 -11.17 -5.87
CA SER A 6 -9.44 -12.29 -5.76
C SER A 6 -8.68 -12.27 -4.43
N GLY A 7 -8.22 -11.10 -3.98
CA GLY A 7 -7.44 -11.00 -2.75
C GLY A 7 -8.29 -11.25 -1.51
N THR A 8 -9.48 -10.66 -1.43
CA THR A 8 -10.41 -10.92 -0.32
C THR A 8 -10.85 -12.38 -0.27
N ALA A 9 -11.15 -13.00 -1.41
CA ALA A 9 -11.48 -14.42 -1.49
C ALA A 9 -10.30 -15.32 -1.08
N ALA A 10 -9.09 -15.02 -1.56
CA ALA A 10 -7.90 -15.79 -1.20
C ALA A 10 -7.57 -15.70 0.30
N CYS A 11 -7.57 -14.48 0.87
CA CYS A 11 -7.33 -14.29 2.30
C CYS A 11 -8.39 -14.99 3.16
N LEU A 12 -9.67 -14.93 2.76
CA LEU A 12 -10.75 -15.60 3.49
C LEU A 12 -10.60 -17.12 3.43
N TYR A 13 -10.35 -17.66 2.23
CA TYR A 13 -10.15 -19.08 2.03
C TYR A 13 -8.95 -19.60 2.85
N ILE A 14 -7.81 -18.90 2.80
CA ILE A 14 -6.62 -19.24 3.59
C ILE A 14 -6.94 -19.22 5.10
N ALA A 15 -7.66 -18.20 5.57
CA ALA A 15 -8.03 -18.09 6.98
C ALA A 15 -8.99 -19.19 7.44
N GLU A 16 -9.85 -19.71 6.55
CA GLU A 16 -10.82 -20.77 6.85
C GLU A 16 -10.22 -22.18 6.83
N ILE A 17 -9.20 -22.43 6.02
CA ILE A 17 -8.51 -23.74 5.97
C ILE A 17 -7.38 -23.85 7.00
N SER A 18 -6.78 -22.71 7.38
CA SER A 18 -5.65 -22.64 8.29
C SER A 18 -6.00 -23.11 9.70
N THR A 19 -5.08 -23.83 10.36
CA THR A 19 -5.18 -24.09 11.80
C THR A 19 -4.98 -22.80 12.60
N ARG A 20 -5.57 -22.71 13.79
CA ARG A 20 -5.45 -21.53 14.67
C ARG A 20 -3.99 -21.13 14.93
N GLU A 21 -3.11 -22.12 15.09
CA GLU A 21 -1.70 -21.93 15.42
C GLU A 21 -0.86 -21.38 14.26
N ARG A 22 -1.21 -21.71 13.00
CA ARG A 22 -0.41 -21.34 11.81
C ARG A 22 -1.13 -20.33 10.90
N ARG A 23 -2.26 -19.80 11.34
CA ARG A 23 -3.05 -18.83 10.56
C ARG A 23 -2.25 -17.56 10.26
N GLY A 24 -1.52 -17.03 11.24
CA GLY A 24 -0.66 -15.84 11.05
C GLY A 24 0.36 -16.06 9.93
N LEU A 25 1.09 -17.17 10.00
CA LEU A 25 2.06 -17.60 8.99
C LEU A 25 1.44 -17.77 7.59
N LEU A 26 0.28 -18.42 7.47
CA LEU A 26 -0.36 -18.65 6.17
C LEU A 26 -0.89 -17.36 5.54
N VAL A 27 -1.39 -16.42 6.36
CA VAL A 27 -1.83 -15.10 5.90
C VAL A 27 -0.63 -14.23 5.47
N THR A 28 0.48 -14.27 6.20
CA THR A 28 1.69 -13.54 5.80
C THR A 28 2.36 -14.16 4.56
N LEU A 29 2.22 -15.47 4.34
CA LEU A 29 2.67 -16.12 3.10
C LEU A 29 1.91 -15.61 1.88
N TYR A 30 0.61 -15.30 2.00
CA TYR A 30 -0.16 -14.67 0.92
C TYR A 30 0.42 -13.30 0.56
N GLU A 31 0.72 -12.45 1.55
CA GLU A 31 1.32 -11.14 1.32
C GLU A 31 2.72 -11.27 0.70
N PHE A 32 3.51 -12.25 1.14
CA PHE A 32 4.79 -12.56 0.52
C PHE A 32 4.65 -12.90 -0.98
N MET A 33 3.66 -13.72 -1.35
CA MET A 33 3.38 -14.03 -2.75
C MET A 33 2.92 -12.81 -3.55
N LEU A 34 2.16 -11.90 -2.93
CA LEU A 34 1.77 -10.62 -3.55
C LEU A 34 3.02 -9.79 -3.87
N VAL A 35 3.95 -9.66 -2.92
CA VAL A 35 5.19 -8.90 -3.10
C VAL A 35 6.11 -9.56 -4.14
N LEU A 36 6.18 -10.89 -4.16
CA LEU A 36 6.90 -11.63 -5.21
C LEU A 36 6.30 -11.36 -6.59
N GLY A 37 4.97 -11.32 -6.71
CA GLY A 37 4.28 -10.97 -7.95
C GLY A 37 4.60 -9.55 -8.42
N VAL A 38 4.67 -8.57 -7.51
CA VAL A 38 5.09 -7.20 -7.82
C VAL A 38 6.53 -7.17 -8.36
N MET A 39 7.45 -7.92 -7.74
CA MET A 39 8.83 -8.04 -8.22
C MET A 39 8.89 -8.63 -9.63
N LEU A 40 8.18 -9.75 -9.88
CA LEU A 40 8.12 -10.35 -11.22
C LEU A 40 7.52 -9.39 -12.24
N GLY A 41 6.50 -8.62 -11.86
CA GLY A 41 5.89 -7.60 -12.71
C GLY A 41 6.90 -6.52 -13.13
N PHE A 42 7.66 -5.97 -12.18
CA PHE A 42 8.73 -5.01 -12.49
C PHE A 42 9.83 -5.63 -13.36
N SER A 43 10.26 -6.86 -13.07
CA SER A 43 11.25 -7.57 -13.87
C SER A 43 10.78 -7.82 -15.31
N CYS A 44 9.50 -8.19 -15.50
CA CYS A 44 8.91 -8.38 -16.83
C CYS A 44 8.80 -7.04 -17.57
N SER A 45 8.32 -5.99 -16.89
CA SER A 45 8.24 -4.65 -17.47
C SER A 45 9.61 -4.16 -17.94
N TYR A 46 10.68 -4.51 -17.23
CA TYR A 46 12.04 -4.23 -17.67
C TYR A 46 12.45 -5.07 -18.88
N ALA A 47 12.30 -6.40 -18.80
CA ALA A 47 12.75 -7.30 -19.87
C ALA A 47 12.15 -6.97 -21.24
N PHE A 48 10.93 -6.45 -21.27
CA PHE A 48 10.24 -6.05 -22.49
C PHE A 48 10.30 -4.54 -22.80
N ALA A 49 10.99 -3.73 -21.99
CA ALA A 49 11.06 -2.28 -22.20
C ALA A 49 11.73 -1.90 -23.53
N ALA A 50 12.75 -2.65 -23.97
CA ALA A 50 13.49 -2.41 -25.20
C ALA A 50 12.84 -3.03 -26.46
N VAL A 51 11.76 -3.80 -26.31
CA VAL A 51 11.12 -4.53 -27.41
C VAL A 51 9.99 -3.70 -28.02
N SER A 52 9.91 -3.63 -29.35
CA SER A 52 8.78 -3.00 -30.04
C SER A 52 7.47 -3.74 -29.72
N HIS A 53 6.44 -3.01 -29.28
CA HIS A 53 5.21 -3.57 -28.69
C HIS A 53 5.41 -4.39 -27.41
N GLY A 54 6.54 -4.25 -26.70
CA GLY A 54 6.85 -4.98 -25.47
C GLY A 54 5.78 -4.90 -24.37
N TRP A 55 5.06 -3.77 -24.30
CA TRP A 55 3.96 -3.55 -23.35
C TRP A 55 2.85 -4.61 -23.46
N THR A 56 2.59 -5.17 -24.64
CA THR A 56 1.58 -6.22 -24.81
C THR A 56 1.98 -7.50 -24.08
N PHE A 57 3.27 -7.84 -24.09
CA PHE A 57 3.80 -9.00 -23.37
C PHE A 57 3.76 -8.79 -21.86
N THR A 58 3.99 -7.57 -21.38
CA THR A 58 3.87 -7.24 -19.94
C THR A 58 2.47 -7.53 -19.40
N PHE A 59 1.41 -7.24 -20.17
CA PHE A 59 0.04 -7.61 -19.79
C PHE A 59 -0.28 -9.08 -20.09
N GLY A 60 0.22 -9.63 -21.19
CA GLY A 60 -0.02 -11.01 -21.60
C GLY A 60 0.55 -12.05 -20.63
N LEU A 61 1.67 -11.76 -19.98
CA LEU A 61 2.32 -12.65 -18.99
C LEU A 61 1.53 -12.84 -17.70
N VAL A 62 0.41 -12.14 -17.51
CA VAL A 62 -0.54 -12.40 -16.42
C VAL A 62 -1.42 -13.63 -16.70
N ILE A 63 -1.57 -14.03 -17.98
CA ILE A 63 -2.40 -15.16 -18.40
C ILE A 63 -1.87 -16.50 -17.84
N PRO A 64 -0.56 -16.85 -17.95
CA PRO A 64 -0.09 -18.13 -17.44
C PRO A 64 -0.30 -18.33 -15.93
N PRO A 65 0.01 -17.36 -15.03
CA PRO A 65 -0.35 -17.47 -13.62
C PRO A 65 -1.85 -17.62 -13.38
N ALA A 66 -2.70 -16.94 -14.16
CA ALA A 66 -4.16 -17.05 -14.05
C ALA A 66 -4.67 -18.45 -14.46
N LEU A 67 -4.15 -19.01 -15.55
CA LEU A 67 -4.48 -20.38 -15.99
C LEU A 67 -3.96 -21.42 -14.98
N MET A 68 -2.76 -21.21 -14.44
CA MET A 68 -2.22 -22.06 -13.38
C MET A 68 -3.11 -22.02 -12.13
N GLN A 69 -3.57 -20.85 -11.71
CA GLN A 69 -4.50 -20.70 -10.59
C GLN A 69 -5.85 -21.37 -10.88
N PHE A 70 -6.37 -21.24 -12.11
CA PHE A 70 -7.60 -21.93 -12.52
C PHE A 70 -7.46 -23.46 -12.46
N GLY A 71 -6.34 -24.00 -12.95
CA GLY A 71 -6.03 -25.42 -12.84
C GLY A 71 -5.92 -25.88 -11.38
N ALA A 72 -5.27 -25.09 -10.52
CA ALA A 72 -5.15 -25.40 -9.10
C ALA A 72 -6.50 -25.44 -8.37
N PHE A 73 -7.47 -24.60 -8.76
CA PHE A 73 -8.81 -24.61 -8.18
C PHE A 73 -9.55 -25.95 -8.34
N LEU A 74 -9.26 -26.70 -9.41
CA LEU A 74 -9.88 -28.02 -9.63
C LEU A 74 -9.44 -29.06 -8.58
N PHE A 75 -8.29 -28.85 -7.94
CA PHE A 75 -7.73 -29.76 -6.93
C PHE A 75 -7.94 -29.29 -5.49
N LEU A 76 -8.34 -28.03 -5.29
CA LEU A 76 -8.51 -27.47 -3.95
C LEU A 76 -9.78 -28.00 -3.27
N PRO A 77 -9.70 -28.46 -2.01
CA PRO A 77 -10.89 -28.88 -1.28
C PRO A 77 -11.80 -27.68 -0.98
N PRO A 78 -13.13 -27.88 -0.91
CA PRO A 78 -14.04 -26.84 -0.46
C PRO A 78 -13.77 -26.45 1.00
N SER A 79 -13.95 -25.17 1.34
CA SER A 79 -13.81 -24.69 2.72
C SER A 79 -14.75 -25.46 3.69
N PRO A 80 -14.24 -26.01 4.81
CA PRO A 80 -15.08 -26.67 5.81
C PRO A 80 -16.16 -25.75 6.38
N ARG A 81 -15.82 -24.48 6.64
CA ARG A 81 -16.77 -23.49 7.16
C ARG A 81 -17.92 -23.25 6.18
N PHE A 82 -17.62 -23.17 4.88
CA PHE A 82 -18.62 -23.04 3.84
C PHE A 82 -19.57 -24.25 3.75
N LEU A 83 -19.04 -25.46 3.91
CA LEU A 83 -19.85 -26.69 3.91
C LEU A 83 -20.80 -26.74 5.11
N VAL A 84 -20.34 -26.36 6.31
CA VAL A 84 -21.19 -26.25 7.51
C VAL A 84 -22.25 -25.17 7.32
N ALA A 85 -21.91 -24.02 6.73
CA ALA A 85 -22.86 -22.94 6.44
C ALA A 85 -23.99 -23.38 5.47
N LYS A 86 -23.71 -24.31 4.55
CA LYS A 86 -24.71 -24.95 3.68
C LYS A 86 -25.52 -26.06 4.37
N GLY A 87 -25.24 -26.38 5.63
CA GLY A 87 -25.87 -27.47 6.38
C GLY A 87 -25.28 -28.85 6.11
N ASN A 88 -24.18 -28.98 5.34
CA ASN A 88 -23.57 -30.26 5.00
C ASN A 88 -22.42 -30.62 5.95
N VAL A 89 -22.78 -30.93 7.20
CA VAL A 89 -21.83 -31.16 8.31
C VAL A 89 -20.95 -32.40 8.07
N GLU A 90 -21.52 -33.49 7.55
CA GLU A 90 -20.75 -34.73 7.28
C GLU A 90 -19.66 -34.52 6.22
N LYS A 91 -19.94 -33.78 5.13
CA LYS A 91 -18.91 -33.46 4.14
C LYS A 91 -17.83 -32.55 4.74
N ALA A 92 -18.20 -31.61 5.60
CA ALA A 92 -17.23 -30.77 6.30
C ALA A 92 -16.28 -31.60 7.17
N ARG A 93 -16.83 -32.59 7.90
CA ARG A 93 -16.06 -33.53 8.72
C ARG A 93 -15.05 -34.33 7.90
N LEU A 94 -15.47 -34.86 6.74
CA LEU A 94 -14.57 -35.60 5.83
C LEU A 94 -13.42 -34.73 5.30
N VAL A 95 -13.71 -33.47 4.93
CA VAL A 95 -12.67 -32.54 4.46
C VAL A 95 -11.71 -32.20 5.59
N LEU A 96 -12.21 -31.90 6.80
CA LEU A 96 -11.37 -31.64 7.98
C LEU A 96 -10.49 -32.84 8.30
N GLN A 97 -11.05 -34.06 8.27
CA GLN A 97 -10.29 -35.29 8.51
C GLN A 97 -9.14 -35.46 7.53
N LYS A 98 -9.37 -35.16 6.24
CA LYS A 98 -8.34 -35.19 5.20
C LYS A 98 -7.26 -34.12 5.41
N MET A 99 -7.62 -32.93 5.87
CA MET A 99 -6.68 -31.82 6.08
C MET A 99 -5.87 -31.92 7.38
N ARG A 100 -6.44 -32.50 8.44
CA ARG A 100 -5.85 -32.56 9.80
C ARG A 100 -5.12 -33.88 10.08
N GLY A 101 -5.16 -34.85 9.16
CA GLY A 101 -4.41 -36.11 9.32
C GLY A 101 -5.03 -37.13 10.27
N GLY A 102 -6.32 -36.99 10.62
CA GLY A 102 -7.11 -38.07 11.21
C GLY A 102 -7.24 -38.13 12.75
N ILE A 103 -6.78 -37.13 13.50
CA ILE A 103 -7.07 -37.05 14.95
C ILE A 103 -8.53 -36.64 15.15
N GLN A 104 -9.40 -37.59 15.48
CA GLN A 104 -10.85 -37.40 15.52
C GLN A 104 -11.29 -36.34 16.57
N GLU A 105 -10.59 -36.28 17.71
CA GLU A 105 -10.99 -35.45 18.85
C GLU A 105 -10.81 -33.94 18.57
N ASP A 106 -9.72 -33.55 17.91
CA ASP A 106 -9.48 -32.16 17.47
C ASP A 106 -10.48 -31.72 16.39
N ILE A 107 -10.91 -32.65 15.53
CA ILE A 107 -11.86 -32.36 14.44
C ILE A 107 -13.25 -32.04 14.98
N GLU A 108 -13.74 -32.80 15.96
CA GLU A 108 -15.06 -32.57 16.55
C GLU A 108 -15.11 -31.28 17.40
N VAL A 109 -13.99 -30.90 18.01
CA VAL A 109 -13.86 -29.59 18.68
C VAL A 109 -13.87 -28.46 17.65
N GLU A 110 -13.06 -28.56 16.59
CA GLU A 110 -13.01 -27.55 15.52
C GLU A 110 -14.37 -27.40 14.80
N LEU A 111 -15.07 -28.50 14.55
CA LEU A 111 -16.38 -28.51 13.92
C LEU A 111 -17.45 -27.85 14.79
N ARG A 112 -17.44 -28.11 16.12
CA ARG A 112 -18.31 -27.42 17.08
C ARG A 112 -18.05 -25.92 17.11
N ASP A 113 -16.79 -25.52 17.11
CA ASP A 113 -16.41 -24.10 17.10
C ASP A 113 -16.87 -23.39 15.81
N ILE A 114 -16.78 -24.07 14.65
CA ILE A 114 -17.29 -23.55 13.37
C ILE A 114 -18.82 -23.38 13.42
N GLN A 115 -19.55 -24.37 13.94
CA GLN A 115 -21.01 -24.29 14.08
C GLN A 115 -21.44 -23.17 15.03
N ALA A 116 -20.77 -23.04 16.17
CA ALA A 116 -21.02 -21.96 17.13
C ALA A 116 -20.78 -20.59 16.49
N GLY A 117 -19.65 -20.43 15.78
CA GLY A 117 -19.31 -19.18 15.09
C GLY A 117 -20.29 -18.81 13.96
N LEU A 118 -20.81 -19.79 13.22
CA LEU A 118 -21.82 -19.55 12.17
C LEU A 118 -23.17 -19.18 12.76
N LYS A 119 -23.56 -19.76 13.89
CA LYS A 119 -24.79 -19.39 14.60
C LYS A 119 -24.72 -17.94 15.07
N GLU A 120 -23.61 -17.55 15.68
CA GLU A 120 -23.32 -16.16 16.08
C GLU A 120 -23.34 -15.21 14.86
N GLU A 121 -22.74 -15.60 13.73
CA GLU A 121 -22.75 -14.81 12.48
C GLU A 121 -24.16 -14.61 11.91
N SER A 122 -25.02 -15.63 12.00
CA SER A 122 -26.41 -15.57 11.51
C SER A 122 -27.29 -14.64 12.35
N GLU A 123 -27.00 -14.51 13.65
CA GLU A 123 -27.73 -13.65 14.59
C GLU A 123 -27.38 -12.16 14.41
N HIS A 124 -26.17 -11.87 13.90
CA HIS A 124 -25.72 -10.50 13.70
C HIS A 124 -26.17 -9.91 12.35
N SER A 125 -26.62 -8.65 12.34
CA SER A 125 -27.02 -7.91 11.13
C SER A 125 -25.92 -6.97 10.62
N PHE A 126 -25.88 -6.63 9.33
CA PHE A 126 -24.92 -5.67 8.76
C PHE A 126 -24.99 -4.30 9.45
N ARG A 127 -26.20 -3.88 9.87
CA ARG A 127 -26.40 -2.62 10.61
C ARG A 127 -25.73 -2.64 11.99
N GLU A 128 -25.53 -3.82 12.57
CA GLU A 128 -24.94 -3.97 13.90
C GLU A 128 -23.45 -3.60 13.92
N LEU A 129 -22.78 -3.68 12.76
CA LEU A 129 -21.40 -3.22 12.61
C LEU A 129 -21.24 -1.72 12.93
N PHE A 130 -22.28 -0.92 12.63
CA PHE A 130 -22.33 0.51 12.93
C PHE A 130 -22.92 0.81 14.32
N SER A 131 -23.33 -0.23 15.06
CA SER A 131 -23.91 -0.10 16.40
C SER A 131 -22.82 0.09 17.47
N SER A 132 -23.22 0.68 18.60
CA SER A 132 -22.38 0.79 19.79
C SER A 132 -22.27 -0.52 20.59
N LYS A 133 -23.04 -1.55 20.23
CA LYS A 133 -22.95 -2.88 20.86
C LYS A 133 -21.54 -3.45 20.72
N ALA A 134 -20.99 -4.02 21.80
CA ALA A 134 -19.64 -4.58 21.89
C ALA A 134 -18.49 -3.66 21.36
N ASN A 135 -18.73 -2.34 21.31
CA ASN A 135 -17.86 -1.33 20.71
C ASN A 135 -17.52 -1.60 19.22
N LEU A 136 -18.39 -2.25 18.46
CA LEU A 136 -18.15 -2.58 17.05
C LEU A 136 -17.91 -1.34 16.19
N ARG A 137 -18.65 -0.24 16.43
CA ARG A 137 -18.39 1.05 15.76
C ARG A 137 -16.98 1.58 16.00
N ALA A 138 -16.46 1.49 17.22
CA ALA A 138 -15.11 1.96 17.55
C ALA A 138 -14.06 1.08 16.87
N ARG A 139 -14.26 -0.24 16.87
CA ARG A 139 -13.40 -1.21 16.15
C ARG A 139 -13.40 -0.96 14.65
N LEU A 140 -14.56 -0.71 14.06
CA LEU A 140 -14.71 -0.35 12.65
C LEU A 140 -13.94 0.94 12.35
N LEU A 141 -14.14 1.97 13.17
CA LEU A 141 -13.44 3.24 13.01
C LEU A 141 -11.93 3.07 13.11
N THR A 142 -11.42 2.24 14.03
CA THR A 142 -9.99 1.92 14.12
C THR A 142 -9.47 1.27 12.84
N GLY A 143 -10.20 0.28 12.29
CA GLY A 143 -9.81 -0.39 11.04
C GLY A 143 -9.83 0.55 9.83
N VAL A 144 -10.88 1.36 9.70
CA VAL A 144 -11.04 2.39 8.64
C VAL A 144 -9.94 3.45 8.74
N ALA A 145 -9.67 3.96 9.94
CA ALA A 145 -8.61 4.95 10.15
C ALA A 145 -7.22 4.35 9.87
N LEU A 146 -6.98 3.09 10.23
CA LEU A 146 -5.71 2.42 9.98
C LEU A 146 -5.42 2.29 8.47
N VAL A 147 -6.38 1.82 7.67
CA VAL A 147 -6.19 1.73 6.20
C VAL A 147 -6.10 3.12 5.55
N PHE A 148 -6.83 4.11 6.07
CA PHE A 148 -6.71 5.47 5.58
C PHE A 148 -5.29 6.02 5.81
N LEU A 149 -4.79 5.90 7.05
CA LEU A 149 -3.45 6.36 7.42
C LEU A 149 -2.36 5.57 6.69
N GLN A 150 -2.54 4.26 6.47
CA GLN A 150 -1.67 3.45 5.62
C GLN A 150 -1.53 4.08 4.22
N GLN A 151 -2.63 4.39 3.55
CA GLN A 151 -2.57 4.99 2.20
C GLN A 151 -2.03 6.43 2.24
N ALA A 152 -2.31 7.19 3.30
CA ALA A 152 -1.81 8.55 3.52
C ALA A 152 -0.30 8.65 3.77
N THR A 153 0.38 7.53 4.04
CA THR A 153 1.86 7.49 4.07
C THR A 153 2.50 7.57 2.67
N GLY A 154 1.71 7.51 1.60
CA GLY A 154 2.16 7.82 0.24
C GLY A 154 2.76 6.67 -0.56
N GLN A 155 2.81 5.46 0.00
CA GLN A 155 3.42 4.29 -0.62
C GLN A 155 2.96 4.02 -2.07
N PRO A 156 1.64 3.92 -2.37
CA PRO A 156 1.21 3.62 -3.75
C PRO A 156 1.70 4.66 -4.76
N ASN A 157 1.81 5.92 -4.34
CA ASN A 157 2.24 7.00 -5.22
C ASN A 157 3.75 7.02 -5.40
N ILE A 158 4.51 6.85 -4.32
CA ILE A 158 5.97 6.79 -4.39
C ILE A 158 6.44 5.63 -5.28
N LEU A 159 5.76 4.48 -5.22
CA LEU A 159 6.06 3.37 -6.13
C LEU A 159 5.62 3.64 -7.57
N SER A 160 4.44 4.22 -7.78
CA SER A 160 3.92 4.47 -9.13
C SER A 160 4.71 5.55 -9.88
N TYR A 161 5.23 6.54 -9.15
CA TYR A 161 6.05 7.63 -9.69
C TYR A 161 7.54 7.47 -9.36
N ALA A 162 7.98 6.25 -9.06
CA ALA A 162 9.37 5.94 -8.72
C ALA A 162 10.37 6.43 -9.77
N SER A 163 10.13 6.14 -11.05
CA SER A 163 11.06 6.51 -12.13
C SER A 163 11.16 8.03 -12.30
N PRO A 164 10.05 8.80 -12.36
CA PRO A 164 10.12 10.27 -12.30
C PRO A 164 10.83 10.81 -11.05
N LEU A 165 10.58 10.24 -9.87
CA LEU A 165 11.25 10.64 -8.64
C LEU A 165 12.78 10.45 -8.74
N LEU A 166 13.25 9.33 -9.28
CA LEU A 166 14.68 9.08 -9.44
C LEU A 166 15.33 9.94 -10.51
N ARG A 167 14.62 10.21 -11.62
CA ARG A 167 15.08 11.18 -12.63
C ARG A 167 15.23 12.56 -12.00
N SER A 168 14.31 12.97 -11.13
CA SER A 168 14.43 14.24 -10.39
C SER A 168 15.65 14.27 -9.44
N MET A 169 16.15 13.12 -8.99
CA MET A 169 17.36 13.01 -8.17
C MET A 169 18.65 13.03 -9.02
N GLY A 170 18.57 13.15 -10.34
CA GLY A 170 19.71 13.25 -11.24
C GLY A 170 20.26 11.90 -11.74
N PHE A 171 19.46 10.83 -11.69
CA PHE A 171 19.79 9.57 -12.36
C PHE A 171 19.49 9.70 -13.87
N THR A 172 20.55 9.98 -14.64
CA THR A 172 20.54 10.17 -16.10
C THR A 172 20.93 8.87 -16.81
N SER A 173 20.04 7.88 -16.86
CA SER A 173 20.07 6.79 -17.86
C SER A 173 18.91 5.81 -17.67
N ASP A 174 18.50 5.17 -18.76
CA ASP A 174 17.49 4.11 -18.76
C ASP A 174 17.87 2.94 -17.84
N ASP A 175 19.16 2.65 -17.66
CA ASP A 175 19.66 1.62 -16.75
C ASP A 175 19.41 1.93 -15.26
N ALA A 176 19.46 3.21 -14.86
CA ALA A 176 19.33 3.61 -13.46
C ALA A 176 17.87 3.66 -13.00
N ALA A 177 16.96 4.16 -13.85
CA ALA A 177 15.52 4.11 -13.60
C ALA A 177 15.01 2.66 -13.52
N THR A 178 15.65 1.78 -14.27
CA THR A 178 15.36 0.36 -14.36
C THR A 178 15.90 -0.44 -13.17
N LEU A 179 17.16 -0.23 -12.79
CA LEU A 179 17.76 -0.86 -11.61
C LEU A 179 16.97 -0.52 -10.34
N ALA A 180 16.46 0.70 -10.26
CA ALA A 180 15.67 1.11 -9.11
C ALA A 180 14.26 0.50 -9.09
N SER A 181 13.62 0.31 -10.25
CA SER A 181 12.29 -0.33 -10.34
C SER A 181 12.36 -1.80 -9.93
N THR A 182 13.35 -2.54 -10.44
CA THR A 182 13.62 -3.93 -10.01
C THR A 182 14.14 -3.99 -8.57
N GLY A 183 14.98 -3.03 -8.17
CA GLY A 183 15.50 -2.88 -6.81
C GLY A 183 14.39 -2.70 -5.77
N PHE A 184 13.32 -1.98 -6.09
CA PHE A 184 12.15 -1.87 -5.22
C PHE A 184 11.49 -3.24 -5.02
N GLY A 185 11.31 -4.01 -6.10
CA GLY A 185 10.78 -5.39 -6.00
C GLY A 185 11.61 -6.25 -5.04
N VAL A 186 12.94 -6.25 -5.21
CA VAL A 186 13.86 -7.02 -4.35
C VAL A 186 13.81 -6.54 -2.90
N VAL A 187 13.91 -5.23 -2.66
CA VAL A 187 13.89 -4.67 -1.30
C VAL A 187 12.55 -4.95 -0.62
N LYS A 188 11.43 -4.96 -1.36
CA LYS A 188 10.14 -5.37 -0.79
C LYS A 188 10.14 -6.83 -0.38
N VAL A 189 10.60 -7.74 -1.26
CA VAL A 189 10.65 -9.19 -0.93
C VAL A 189 11.53 -9.41 0.30
N VAL A 190 12.76 -8.88 0.31
CA VAL A 190 13.68 -9.00 1.44
C VAL A 190 13.08 -8.38 2.71
N GLY A 191 12.48 -7.19 2.58
CA GLY A 191 11.82 -6.49 3.69
C GLY A 191 10.63 -7.25 4.26
N THR A 192 9.89 -8.04 3.49
CA THR A 192 8.78 -8.85 4.02
C THR A 192 9.20 -10.06 4.85
N ILE A 193 10.42 -10.59 4.66
CA ILE A 193 10.87 -11.83 5.33
C ILE A 193 10.85 -11.70 6.87
N PRO A 194 11.42 -10.63 7.48
CA PRO A 194 11.33 -10.43 8.93
C PRO A 194 9.89 -10.37 9.44
N ALA A 195 8.98 -9.75 8.70
CA ALA A 195 7.57 -9.69 9.09
C ALA A 195 6.96 -11.09 9.14
N VAL A 196 7.17 -11.92 8.11
CA VAL A 196 6.64 -13.30 8.09
C VAL A 196 7.19 -14.13 9.24
N MET A 197 8.49 -14.03 9.53
CA MET A 197 9.14 -14.88 10.52
C MET A 197 8.90 -14.45 11.97
N LEU A 198 8.73 -13.15 12.24
CA LEU A 198 8.68 -12.59 13.59
C LEU A 198 7.30 -12.04 13.98
N VAL A 199 6.30 -12.04 13.10
CA VAL A 199 4.94 -11.55 13.40
C VAL A 199 4.35 -12.20 14.65
N ASP A 200 4.45 -13.53 14.74
CA ASP A 200 3.88 -14.31 15.84
C ASP A 200 4.63 -14.06 17.17
N ARG A 201 5.88 -13.57 17.11
CA ARG A 201 6.73 -13.32 18.30
C ARG A 201 6.65 -11.89 18.82
N LEU A 202 6.64 -10.90 17.94
CA LEU A 202 6.71 -9.48 18.31
C LEU A 202 5.34 -8.79 18.34
N GLY A 203 4.33 -9.40 17.70
CA GLY A 203 3.00 -8.84 17.56
C GLY A 203 2.94 -7.71 16.52
N PRO A 204 1.78 -7.49 15.89
CA PRO A 204 1.65 -6.56 14.77
C PRO A 204 1.82 -5.09 15.18
N LYS A 205 1.44 -4.72 16.41
CA LYS A 205 1.58 -3.35 16.91
C LYS A 205 3.04 -2.87 16.91
N SER A 206 3.96 -3.74 17.33
CA SER A 206 5.40 -3.42 17.38
C SER A 206 5.95 -3.10 15.99
N PHE A 207 5.60 -3.92 15.00
CA PHE A 207 5.99 -3.70 13.60
C PHE A 207 5.41 -2.42 13.02
N LEU A 208 4.14 -2.12 13.32
CA LEU A 208 3.49 -0.87 12.91
C LEU A 208 4.22 0.37 13.47
N CYS A 209 4.62 0.35 14.75
CA CYS A 209 5.37 1.44 15.36
C CYS A 209 6.77 1.60 14.73
N VAL A 210 7.53 0.51 14.61
CA VAL A 210 8.90 0.56 14.06
C VAL A 210 8.88 1.02 12.61
N GLY A 211 7.96 0.51 11.80
CA GLY A 211 7.83 0.93 10.41
C GLY A 211 7.42 2.38 10.25
N ALA A 212 6.48 2.87 11.06
CA ALA A 212 6.08 4.28 11.02
C ALA A 212 7.25 5.23 11.32
N VAL A 213 8.11 4.89 12.28
CA VAL A 213 9.33 5.66 12.60
C VAL A 213 10.33 5.60 11.44
N VAL A 214 10.64 4.40 10.94
CA VAL A 214 11.58 4.21 9.83
C VAL A 214 11.12 4.96 8.59
N MET A 215 9.85 4.84 8.22
CA MET A 215 9.26 5.55 7.09
C MET A 215 9.21 7.08 7.30
N GLY A 216 8.83 7.54 8.48
CA GLY A 216 8.79 8.97 8.80
C GLY A 216 10.17 9.62 8.70
N LEU A 217 11.19 9.00 9.30
CA LEU A 217 12.57 9.51 9.28
C LEU A 217 13.19 9.46 7.87
N SER A 218 12.95 8.38 7.12
CA SER A 218 13.45 8.25 5.75
C SER A 218 12.80 9.29 4.83
N LEU A 219 11.48 9.50 4.90
CA LEU A 219 10.82 10.54 4.10
C LEU A 219 11.26 11.96 4.50
N ALA A 220 11.47 12.22 5.79
CA ALA A 220 12.01 13.52 6.23
C ALA A 220 13.43 13.74 5.67
N THR A 221 14.27 12.72 5.71
CA THR A 221 15.63 12.75 5.15
C THR A 221 15.59 12.93 3.63
N LEU A 222 14.68 12.25 2.94
CA LEU A 222 14.53 12.40 1.50
C LEU A 222 14.00 13.81 1.13
N GLY A 223 13.10 14.37 1.94
CA GLY A 223 12.62 15.74 1.83
C GLY A 223 13.73 16.78 2.01
N THR A 224 14.62 16.60 2.99
CA THR A 224 15.76 17.52 3.18
C THR A 224 16.79 17.41 2.07
N LEU A 225 17.11 16.18 1.61
CA LEU A 225 18.04 15.96 0.50
C LEU A 225 17.52 16.59 -0.81
N THR A 226 16.22 16.44 -1.08
CA THR A 226 15.60 17.03 -2.29
C THR A 226 15.53 18.56 -2.21
N LEU A 227 15.30 19.13 -1.02
CA LEU A 227 15.33 20.58 -0.80
C LEU A 227 16.74 21.17 -0.98
N GLN A 228 17.75 20.50 -0.44
CA GLN A 228 19.15 20.92 -0.53
C GLN A 228 19.68 20.85 -1.97
N SER A 229 19.14 19.97 -2.79
CA SER A 229 19.57 19.76 -4.17
C SER A 229 19.15 20.87 -5.15
N GLN A 230 18.41 21.92 -4.71
CA GLN A 230 17.83 22.98 -5.58
C GLN A 230 17.30 22.44 -6.92
N THR A 231 16.61 21.31 -6.88
CA THR A 231 15.93 20.81 -8.08
C THR A 231 14.69 21.66 -8.26
N HIS A 232 14.80 22.70 -9.09
CA HIS A 232 13.66 23.44 -9.63
C HIS A 232 12.84 22.49 -10.54
N LEU A 233 12.13 21.53 -9.96
CA LEU A 233 11.03 20.84 -10.59
C LEU A 233 9.76 21.11 -9.77
N THR A 234 9.30 22.35 -9.87
CA THR A 234 7.98 22.78 -9.39
C THR A 234 6.83 22.16 -10.17
N SER A 235 7.09 21.33 -11.19
CA SER A 235 6.08 20.42 -11.71
C SER A 235 6.72 19.20 -12.35
N LEU A 236 6.15 18.03 -12.11
CA LEU A 236 6.44 16.81 -12.86
C LEU A 236 5.91 16.89 -14.32
N CYS A 237 5.28 18.00 -14.72
CA CYS A 237 4.56 18.18 -15.99
C CYS A 237 4.87 19.50 -16.74
N LYS A 238 6.05 20.12 -16.60
CA LYS A 238 6.42 21.23 -17.51
C LYS A 238 7.02 20.66 -18.78
N SER A 239 6.16 20.22 -19.70
CA SER A 239 6.53 20.27 -21.11
C SER A 239 6.69 21.75 -21.48
N SER A 240 7.79 22.11 -22.13
CA SER A 240 7.99 23.45 -22.66
C SER A 240 7.03 23.65 -23.83
N LEU A 241 5.77 24.00 -23.53
CA LEU A 241 4.89 24.55 -24.54
C LEU A 241 5.33 26.00 -24.71
N ASN A 242 6.03 26.28 -25.81
CA ASN A 242 6.38 27.64 -26.19
C ASN A 242 5.07 28.44 -26.33
N ASN A 243 4.91 29.48 -25.52
CA ASN A 243 3.77 30.40 -25.52
C ASN A 243 3.75 31.18 -26.84
N ASN A 244 3.20 30.59 -27.89
CA ASN A 244 2.70 31.31 -29.07
C ASN A 244 1.18 31.19 -29.17
N THR A 245 0.48 31.39 -28.05
CA THR A 245 -0.97 31.60 -28.02
C THR A 245 -1.34 32.88 -27.28
N ASP A 246 -0.60 33.96 -27.57
CA ASP A 246 -1.18 35.31 -27.51
C ASP A 246 -1.54 35.74 -28.93
N ARG A 247 -2.59 35.11 -29.48
CA ARG A 247 -3.45 35.79 -30.45
C ARG A 247 -4.87 35.68 -29.94
N MET A 248 -5.23 36.73 -29.20
CA MET A 248 -6.60 37.09 -28.91
C MET A 248 -7.37 37.13 -30.23
N TRP A 249 -8.58 36.59 -30.19
CA TRP A 249 -9.52 36.41 -31.27
C TRP A 249 -10.12 37.77 -31.68
N ASP A 250 -9.34 38.62 -32.34
CA ASP A 250 -9.85 39.89 -32.87
C ASP A 250 -10.67 39.66 -34.14
N LEU A 251 -11.97 39.49 -33.93
CA LEU A 251 -13.02 39.61 -34.95
C LEU A 251 -13.28 41.10 -35.24
N ASN A 252 -12.42 41.75 -36.03
CA ASN A 252 -12.84 42.98 -36.70
C ASN A 252 -12.10 43.18 -38.03
N TRP A 253 -12.73 42.68 -39.09
CA TRP A 253 -12.33 42.90 -40.47
C TRP A 253 -12.98 44.18 -40.96
N THR A 254 -12.20 45.24 -41.23
CA THR A 254 -12.58 46.30 -42.16
C THR A 254 -11.34 46.91 -42.82
N SER A 255 -11.16 46.52 -44.08
CA SER A 255 -10.66 47.26 -45.26
C SER A 255 -9.76 48.49 -45.08
N THR A 256 -8.63 48.46 -45.82
CA THR A 256 -7.78 49.50 -46.46
C THR A 256 -6.31 49.26 -46.09
N GLU A 257 -5.32 49.16 -46.97
CA GLU A 257 -5.14 49.46 -48.39
C GLU A 257 -4.07 48.49 -48.94
N ALA A 258 -4.12 48.30 -50.25
CA ALA A 258 -3.21 47.48 -51.03
C ALA A 258 -1.80 48.08 -51.06
N ASP A 259 -0.78 47.22 -51.13
CA ASP A 259 0.18 47.40 -52.22
C ASP A 259 0.74 46.07 -52.72
N ASN A 260 0.83 46.00 -54.04
CA ASN A 260 1.14 44.85 -54.87
C ASN A 260 2.54 44.29 -54.55
N ASP A 261 2.64 42.98 -54.35
CA ASP A 261 3.59 42.20 -55.14
C ASP A 261 3.11 40.75 -55.28
N THR A 262 3.26 40.26 -56.51
CA THR A 262 2.77 38.99 -57.04
C THR A 262 3.20 37.79 -56.21
N PHE A 263 2.23 37.11 -55.59
CA PHE A 263 2.43 35.89 -54.81
C PHE A 263 2.56 34.69 -55.76
N ASN A 264 3.80 34.38 -56.18
CA ASN A 264 4.11 33.12 -56.86
C ASN A 264 4.18 31.98 -55.84
N LEU A 265 3.18 31.10 -55.88
CA LEU A 265 2.99 29.94 -54.99
C LEU A 265 4.05 28.81 -55.20
N GLU A 266 5.01 28.97 -56.11
CA GLU A 266 6.00 27.93 -56.45
C GLU A 266 7.38 28.09 -55.81
N THR A 267 7.69 29.21 -55.13
CA THR A 267 9.02 29.42 -54.51
C THR A 267 9.09 29.06 -53.02
N LEU A 268 7.98 28.69 -52.38
CA LEU A 268 7.94 28.31 -50.95
C LEU A 268 8.29 26.83 -50.66
N LEU A 269 8.65 26.05 -51.69
CA LEU A 269 8.91 24.62 -51.55
C LEU A 269 10.40 24.21 -51.57
N THR A 270 11.37 25.12 -51.75
CA THR A 270 12.77 24.71 -51.97
C THR A 270 13.82 25.23 -50.98
N THR A 271 13.45 25.81 -49.84
CA THR A 271 14.44 26.11 -48.78
C THR A 271 13.92 25.77 -47.39
N TRP A 272 13.44 24.54 -47.19
CA TRP A 272 13.36 23.93 -45.86
C TRP A 272 14.64 23.14 -45.63
N ASP A 273 15.74 23.87 -45.33
CA ASP A 273 17.03 23.28 -45.00
C ASP A 273 16.99 22.76 -43.55
N THR A 274 16.42 21.56 -43.39
CA THR A 274 16.22 20.85 -42.11
C THR A 274 17.51 20.59 -41.35
N GLU A 275 18.68 20.65 -42.00
CA GLU A 275 19.96 20.43 -41.33
C GLU A 275 20.44 21.62 -40.50
N LYS A 276 20.20 22.86 -40.95
CA LYS A 276 20.64 24.06 -40.23
C LYS A 276 19.78 24.30 -39.00
N ALA A 277 18.45 24.16 -39.13
CA ALA A 277 17.52 24.26 -38.01
C ALA A 277 17.78 23.19 -36.94
N GLN A 278 18.09 21.95 -37.37
CA GLN A 278 18.46 20.86 -36.47
C GLN A 278 19.81 21.10 -35.80
N ARG A 279 20.82 21.65 -36.50
CA ARG A 279 22.12 21.99 -35.87
C ARG A 279 22.03 23.12 -34.85
N THR A 280 21.21 24.15 -35.08
CA THR A 280 20.96 25.20 -34.07
C THR A 280 20.11 24.69 -32.90
N LEU A 281 19.16 23.79 -33.13
CA LEU A 281 18.43 23.13 -32.03
C LEU A 281 19.35 22.23 -31.21
N ILE A 282 20.20 21.42 -31.84
CA ILE A 282 21.20 20.58 -31.15
C ILE A 282 22.20 21.44 -30.37
N HIS A 283 22.66 22.57 -30.91
CA HIS A 283 23.60 23.46 -30.21
C HIS A 283 22.92 24.28 -29.09
N SER A 284 21.63 24.61 -29.20
CA SER A 284 20.88 25.26 -28.12
C SER A 284 20.44 24.28 -27.03
N GLN A 285 20.18 23.02 -27.40
CA GLN A 285 19.83 21.94 -26.49
C GLN A 285 21.06 21.41 -25.75
N SER A 286 22.24 21.37 -26.39
CA SER A 286 23.50 21.04 -25.72
C SER A 286 23.96 22.11 -24.74
N VAL A 287 23.63 23.39 -24.98
CA VAL A 287 24.02 24.52 -24.11
C VAL A 287 23.02 24.75 -22.96
N LEU A 288 21.75 24.32 -23.09
CA LEU A 288 20.79 24.26 -21.97
C LEU A 288 20.89 22.97 -21.14
N ASP A 289 21.38 21.85 -21.70
CA ASP A 289 21.77 20.66 -20.92
C ASP A 289 23.03 20.89 -20.07
N GLU A 290 23.83 21.90 -20.40
CA GLU A 290 25.08 22.23 -19.69
C GLU A 290 24.86 23.00 -18.38
N ARG A 291 23.61 23.35 -18.03
CA ARG A 291 23.28 24.10 -16.81
C ARG A 291 22.41 23.37 -15.79
N THR A 292 22.21 22.06 -15.94
CA THR A 292 21.91 21.22 -14.77
C THR A 292 23.15 21.12 -13.92
N HIS A 293 23.20 21.86 -12.80
CA HIS A 293 24.15 21.59 -11.73
C HIS A 293 24.19 20.08 -11.49
N THR A 294 25.34 19.46 -11.76
CA THR A 294 25.58 18.04 -11.50
C THR A 294 25.34 17.81 -10.01
N VAL A 295 24.18 17.27 -9.65
CA VAL A 295 23.88 16.84 -8.27
C VAL A 295 25.06 15.97 -7.83
N SER A 296 25.66 16.26 -6.68
CA SER A 296 26.79 15.51 -6.17
C SER A 296 26.46 14.02 -6.18
N SER A 297 27.35 13.17 -6.71
CA SER A 297 27.12 11.73 -6.80
C SER A 297 26.72 11.13 -5.45
N SER A 298 27.29 11.62 -4.34
CA SER A 298 26.92 11.18 -2.99
C SER A 298 25.48 11.49 -2.62
N LEU A 299 24.93 12.64 -3.02
CA LEU A 299 23.53 13.02 -2.79
C LEU A 299 22.56 12.14 -3.57
N LYS A 300 22.93 11.75 -4.81
CA LYS A 300 22.12 10.85 -5.65
C LYS A 300 21.96 9.48 -4.97
N TRP A 301 23.08 8.87 -4.57
CA TRP A 301 23.08 7.56 -3.90
C TRP A 301 22.44 7.64 -2.51
N ALA A 302 22.64 8.72 -1.75
CA ALA A 302 21.97 8.92 -0.46
C ALA A 302 20.45 8.99 -0.61
N SER A 303 19.95 9.69 -1.63
CA SER A 303 18.51 9.78 -1.91
C SER A 303 17.91 8.43 -2.30
N LEU A 304 18.61 7.67 -3.15
CA LEU A 304 18.21 6.30 -3.51
C LEU A 304 18.16 5.37 -2.28
N ILE A 305 19.22 5.34 -1.47
CA ILE A 305 19.27 4.49 -0.27
C ILE A 305 18.14 4.85 0.69
N THR A 306 17.90 6.15 0.92
CA THR A 306 16.82 6.62 1.80
C THR A 306 15.45 6.18 1.27
N LEU A 307 15.23 6.25 -0.04
CA LEU A 307 14.01 5.77 -0.68
C LEU A 307 13.85 4.24 -0.56
N LEU A 308 14.93 3.47 -0.70
CA LEU A 308 14.90 2.02 -0.47
C LEU A 308 14.60 1.67 0.98
N VAL A 309 15.14 2.42 1.95
CA VAL A 309 14.85 2.25 3.38
C VAL A 309 13.36 2.53 3.66
N TYR A 310 12.77 3.55 3.02
CA TYR A 310 11.33 3.79 3.09
C TYR A 310 10.52 2.59 2.57
N VAL A 311 10.88 2.06 1.40
CA VAL A 311 10.21 0.89 0.80
C VAL A 311 10.35 -0.35 1.68
N ALA A 312 11.53 -0.59 2.26
CA ALA A 312 11.75 -1.67 3.22
C ALA A 312 10.90 -1.50 4.48
N GLY A 313 10.88 -0.27 5.03
CA GLY A 313 10.06 0.16 6.17
C GLY A 313 8.59 -0.20 6.02
N PHE A 314 8.01 0.13 4.87
CA PHE A 314 6.64 -0.23 4.55
C PHE A 314 6.43 -1.75 4.47
N SER A 315 7.39 -2.47 3.88
CA SER A 315 7.27 -3.90 3.57
C SER A 315 7.24 -4.79 4.80
N PHE A 316 8.05 -4.51 5.82
CA PHE A 316 7.99 -5.27 7.08
C PHE A 316 6.85 -4.82 8.01
N SER A 317 6.26 -3.65 7.76
CA SER A 317 5.31 -3.00 8.67
C SER A 317 3.91 -2.94 8.08
N LEU A 318 3.56 -1.83 7.42
CA LEU A 318 2.19 -1.54 7.02
C LEU A 318 1.61 -2.52 6.00
N GLY A 319 2.45 -3.12 5.15
CA GLY A 319 2.01 -4.12 4.17
C GLY A 319 1.26 -5.29 4.82
N PRO A 320 1.93 -6.18 5.55
CA PRO A 320 1.30 -7.33 6.18
C PRO A 320 0.50 -6.99 7.44
N MET A 321 0.98 -6.05 8.28
CA MET A 321 0.47 -5.90 9.65
C MET A 321 -0.92 -5.28 9.71
N VAL A 322 -1.29 -4.42 8.77
CA VAL A 322 -2.63 -3.81 8.76
C VAL A 322 -3.71 -4.88 8.57
N TYR A 323 -3.49 -5.83 7.67
CA TYR A 323 -4.43 -6.94 7.46
C TYR A 323 -4.50 -7.90 8.65
N VAL A 324 -3.36 -8.16 9.31
CA VAL A 324 -3.32 -8.95 10.56
C VAL A 324 -4.19 -8.27 11.62
N VAL A 325 -3.98 -6.98 11.89
CA VAL A 325 -4.74 -6.19 12.87
C VAL A 325 -6.25 -6.18 12.55
N ILE A 326 -6.63 -5.97 11.29
CA ILE A 326 -8.04 -6.03 10.87
C ILE A 326 -8.64 -7.41 11.19
N SER A 327 -7.88 -8.49 10.97
CA SER A 327 -8.36 -9.86 11.22
C SER A 327 -8.46 -10.23 12.72
N GLU A 328 -7.79 -9.48 13.60
CA GLU A 328 -7.74 -9.71 15.04
C GLU A 328 -8.73 -8.84 15.83
N ILE A 329 -8.99 -7.60 15.37
CA ILE A 329 -9.89 -6.67 16.06
C ILE A 329 -11.37 -7.12 15.97
N PHE A 330 -11.78 -7.71 14.85
CA PHE A 330 -13.19 -8.08 14.62
C PHE A 330 -13.54 -9.49 15.13
N PRO A 331 -14.69 -9.65 15.83
CA PRO A 331 -15.18 -10.95 16.23
C PRO A 331 -15.56 -11.82 15.01
N MET A 332 -15.51 -13.14 15.19
CA MET A 332 -15.69 -14.12 14.11
C MET A 332 -16.98 -13.92 13.31
N GLY A 333 -18.09 -13.57 13.98
CA GLY A 333 -19.41 -13.44 13.36
C GLY A 333 -19.65 -12.17 12.53
N VAL A 334 -18.80 -11.15 12.65
CA VAL A 334 -18.92 -9.91 11.84
C VAL A 334 -17.66 -9.60 11.03
N ARG A 335 -16.62 -10.41 11.15
CA ARG A 335 -15.30 -10.17 10.53
C ARG A 335 -15.37 -10.05 9.02
N GLY A 336 -16.09 -10.95 8.34
CA GLY A 336 -16.19 -10.92 6.88
C GLY A 336 -16.81 -9.61 6.38
N ARG A 337 -17.88 -9.17 7.04
CA ARG A 337 -18.58 -7.91 6.74
C ARG A 337 -17.69 -6.70 7.05
N ALA A 338 -17.05 -6.68 8.21
CA ALA A 338 -16.14 -5.61 8.60
C ALA A 338 -14.95 -5.49 7.64
N ALA A 339 -14.31 -6.60 7.30
CA ALA A 339 -13.19 -6.66 6.36
C ALA A 339 -13.60 -6.16 4.97
N SER A 340 -14.82 -6.44 4.51
CA SER A 340 -15.32 -5.91 3.23
C SER A 340 -15.47 -4.38 3.23
N VAL A 341 -15.99 -3.80 4.32
CA VAL A 341 -16.13 -2.34 4.48
C VAL A 341 -14.75 -1.69 4.56
N VAL A 342 -13.86 -2.20 5.40
CA VAL A 342 -12.50 -1.68 5.55
C VAL A 342 -11.72 -1.81 4.24
N GLY A 343 -11.85 -2.94 3.53
CA GLY A 343 -11.23 -3.16 2.22
C GLY A 343 -11.74 -2.19 1.15
N ALA A 344 -13.05 -1.93 1.11
CA ALA A 344 -13.63 -0.93 0.20
C ALA A 344 -13.08 0.48 0.48
N VAL A 345 -12.99 0.86 1.76
CA VAL A 345 -12.37 2.14 2.16
C VAL A 345 -10.90 2.19 1.79
N ASN A 346 -10.16 1.09 1.93
CA ASN A 346 -8.75 1.03 1.55
C ASN A 346 -8.56 1.36 0.07
N TRP A 347 -9.33 0.71 -0.82
CA TRP A 347 -9.24 0.97 -2.27
C TRP A 347 -9.78 2.35 -2.65
N ALA A 348 -10.83 2.84 -1.99
CA ALA A 348 -11.34 4.19 -2.20
C ALA A 348 -10.30 5.25 -1.80
N THR A 349 -9.63 5.05 -0.66
CA THR A 349 -8.57 5.94 -0.19
C THR A 349 -7.35 5.88 -1.10
N ASN A 350 -6.96 4.69 -1.56
CA ASN A 350 -5.91 4.53 -2.55
C ASN A 350 -6.19 5.37 -3.81
N LEU A 351 -7.40 5.24 -4.37
CA LEU A 351 -7.83 5.99 -5.54
C LEU A 351 -7.78 7.51 -5.29
N LEU A 352 -8.33 7.95 -4.16
CA LEU A 352 -8.38 9.36 -3.78
C LEU A 352 -6.97 9.96 -3.71
N ILE A 353 -6.07 9.33 -2.94
CA ILE A 353 -4.73 9.84 -2.70
C ILE A 353 -3.89 9.78 -3.99
N SER A 354 -4.09 8.77 -4.84
CA SER A 354 -3.43 8.70 -6.15
C SER A 354 -3.91 9.75 -7.15
N MET A 355 -5.21 10.06 -7.18
CA MET A 355 -5.75 11.13 -8.02
C MET A 355 -5.25 12.51 -7.59
N THR A 356 -5.19 12.77 -6.27
CA THR A 356 -4.74 14.07 -5.74
C THR A 356 -3.23 14.25 -5.77
N PHE A 357 -2.45 13.16 -5.94
CA PHE A 357 -1.00 13.17 -5.81
C PHE A 357 -0.33 14.21 -6.71
N LEU A 358 -0.62 14.17 -8.01
CA LEU A 358 0.01 15.07 -8.98
C LEU A 358 -0.38 16.52 -8.72
N THR A 359 -1.68 16.81 -8.53
CA THR A 359 -2.19 18.16 -8.25
C THR A 359 -1.53 18.77 -7.00
N VAL A 360 -1.43 18.02 -5.90
CA VAL A 360 -0.79 18.51 -4.67
C VAL A 360 0.71 18.72 -4.87
N THR A 361 1.37 17.83 -5.62
CA THR A 361 2.80 17.93 -5.92
C THR A 361 3.11 19.14 -6.82
N GLU A 362 2.23 19.47 -7.76
CA GLU A 362 2.34 20.67 -8.61
C GLU A 362 2.10 21.96 -7.84
N MET A 363 1.17 21.97 -6.88
CA MET A 363 0.90 23.16 -6.07
C MET A 363 1.97 23.44 -5.01
N MET A 364 2.48 22.39 -4.36
CA MET A 364 3.34 22.53 -3.17
C MET A 364 4.81 22.16 -3.42
N GLY A 365 5.11 21.53 -4.55
CA GLY A 365 6.43 20.97 -4.87
C GLY A 365 6.68 19.61 -4.21
N LEU A 366 7.60 18.85 -4.79
CA LEU A 366 7.97 17.51 -4.32
C LEU A 366 8.54 17.46 -2.88
N PRO A 367 9.44 18.36 -2.44
CA PRO A 367 10.00 18.30 -1.09
C PRO A 367 8.92 18.48 -0.01
N SER A 368 8.03 19.47 -0.17
CA SER A 368 6.91 19.73 0.74
C SER A 368 5.99 18.51 0.87
N MET A 369 5.79 17.82 -0.25
CA MET A 369 4.95 16.65 -0.35
C MET A 369 5.54 15.46 0.43
N LEU A 370 6.86 15.24 0.34
CA LEU A 370 7.58 14.24 1.13
C LEU A 370 7.53 14.55 2.63
N PHE A 371 7.65 15.82 3.02
CA PHE A 371 7.48 16.24 4.42
C PHE A 371 6.04 16.02 4.92
N LEU A 372 5.03 16.25 4.09
CA LEU A 372 3.63 15.95 4.42
C LEU A 372 3.44 14.46 4.71
N TYR A 373 3.96 13.58 3.84
CA TYR A 373 3.91 12.14 4.08
C TYR A 373 4.71 11.71 5.31
N SER A 374 5.87 12.32 5.57
CA SER A 374 6.61 12.12 6.83
C SER A 374 5.76 12.47 8.05
N GLY A 375 5.08 13.63 8.03
CA GLY A 375 4.14 14.03 9.07
C GLY A 375 3.02 13.01 9.28
N MET A 376 2.44 12.49 8.19
CA MET A 376 1.40 11.46 8.24
C MET A 376 1.91 10.14 8.83
N CYS A 377 3.18 9.77 8.63
CA CYS A 377 3.79 8.62 9.30
C CYS A 377 3.86 8.80 10.84
N PHE A 378 4.12 10.01 11.34
CA PHE A 378 4.09 10.28 12.78
C PHE A 378 2.67 10.33 13.34
N VAL A 379 1.70 10.84 12.58
CA VAL A 379 0.27 10.74 12.94
C VAL A 379 -0.15 9.28 13.05
N LEU A 380 0.27 8.45 12.09
CA LEU A 380 0.07 7.00 12.12
C LEU A 380 0.73 6.38 13.36
N LEU A 381 1.96 6.75 13.71
CA LEU A 381 2.64 6.26 14.91
C LEU A 381 1.84 6.56 16.18
N VAL A 382 1.40 7.81 16.36
CA VAL A 382 0.57 8.22 17.50
C VAL A 382 -0.74 7.43 17.52
N PHE A 383 -1.39 7.29 16.35
CA PHE A 383 -2.61 6.51 16.23
C PHE A 383 -2.41 5.03 16.60
N VAL A 384 -1.33 4.38 16.15
CA VAL A 384 -1.03 2.99 16.47
C VAL A 384 -0.79 2.82 17.97
N ILE A 385 -0.03 3.72 18.59
CA ILE A 385 0.25 3.66 20.03
C ILE A 385 -1.05 3.74 20.85
N LEU A 386 -1.95 4.68 20.49
CA LEU A 386 -3.16 4.97 21.24
C LEU A 386 -4.32 4.01 20.93
N CYS A 387 -4.59 3.77 19.65
CA CYS A 387 -5.83 3.15 19.17
C CYS A 387 -5.69 1.67 18.81
N VAL A 388 -4.49 1.19 18.45
CA VAL A 388 -4.29 -0.22 18.07
C VAL A 388 -4.02 -1.07 19.33
N PRO A 389 -4.86 -2.10 19.61
CA PRO A 389 -4.66 -2.98 20.76
C PRO A 389 -3.37 -3.81 20.61
N ASP A 390 -2.82 -4.25 21.74
CA ASP A 390 -1.74 -5.24 21.69
C ASP A 390 -2.37 -6.63 21.64
N THR A 391 -2.10 -7.36 20.57
CA THR A 391 -2.70 -8.67 20.28
C THR A 391 -1.72 -9.81 20.50
N LYS A 392 -0.49 -9.52 20.94
CA LYS A 392 0.57 -10.52 21.11
C LYS A 392 0.17 -11.61 22.11
N GLY A 393 0.18 -12.86 21.63
CA GLY A 393 0.00 -14.06 22.47
C GLY A 393 -1.39 -14.20 23.11
N ARG A 394 -2.40 -13.47 22.62
CA ARG A 394 -3.78 -13.54 23.13
C ARG A 394 -4.68 -14.26 22.15
N THR A 395 -5.68 -14.96 22.68
CA THR A 395 -6.69 -15.61 21.82
C THR A 395 -7.63 -14.55 21.22
N LEU A 396 -8.19 -14.81 20.03
CA LEU A 396 -9.14 -13.88 19.39
C LEU A 396 -10.38 -13.61 20.27
N GLU A 397 -10.77 -14.58 21.08
CA GLU A 397 -11.90 -14.47 22.00
C GLU A 397 -11.58 -13.54 23.18
N GLU A 398 -10.39 -13.64 23.76
CA GLU A 398 -9.91 -12.75 24.81
C GLU A 398 -9.84 -11.29 24.31
N ILE A 399 -9.25 -11.09 23.13
CA ILE A 399 -9.17 -9.77 22.48
C ILE A 399 -10.58 -9.22 22.27
N SER A 400 -11.50 -10.04 21.77
CA SER A 400 -12.88 -9.61 21.54
C SER A 400 -13.61 -9.25 22.85
N LYS A 401 -13.43 -10.03 23.92
CA LYS A 401 -14.00 -9.76 25.24
C LYS A 401 -13.43 -8.48 25.84
N GLU A 402 -12.14 -8.23 25.70
CA GLU A 402 -11.48 -7.02 26.19
C GLU A 402 -11.95 -5.78 25.43
N LEU A 403 -11.95 -5.83 24.10
CA LEU A 403 -12.42 -4.74 23.24
C LEU A 403 -13.92 -4.49 23.39
N ALA A 404 -14.71 -5.46 23.87
CA ALA A 404 -16.13 -5.30 24.13
C ALA A 404 -16.43 -4.51 25.43
N LYS A 405 -15.44 -4.33 26.31
CA LYS A 405 -15.62 -3.55 27.55
C LYS A 405 -15.85 -2.08 27.21
N LYS A 406 -16.94 -1.51 27.74
CA LYS A 406 -17.43 -0.14 27.45
C LYS A 406 -16.41 0.99 27.67
N ASN A 407 -15.37 0.75 28.48
CA ASN A 407 -14.35 1.74 28.85
C ASN A 407 -12.99 1.59 28.15
N TYR A 408 -12.80 0.60 27.25
CA TYR A 408 -11.47 0.29 26.70
C TYR A 408 -10.80 1.50 26.03
N PHE A 409 -11.49 2.16 25.09
CA PHE A 409 -10.95 3.34 24.40
C PHE A 409 -10.88 4.59 25.29
N LYS A 410 -11.78 4.71 26.28
CA LYS A 410 -11.80 5.85 27.23
C LYS A 410 -10.62 5.83 28.19
N VAL A 411 -10.13 4.64 28.57
CA VAL A 411 -8.99 4.45 29.48
C VAL A 411 -7.64 4.68 28.78
N ARG A 412 -7.54 4.42 27.46
CA ARG A 412 -6.30 4.68 26.71
C ARG A 412 -6.12 6.12 26.26
N LEU A 413 -7.22 6.82 25.91
CA LEU A 413 -7.15 8.25 25.55
C LEU A 413 -6.86 9.15 26.77
N CYS A 414 -7.21 8.70 27.98
CA CYS A 414 -6.83 9.33 29.24
C CYS A 414 -6.14 8.29 30.15
N PRO A 415 -4.81 8.14 30.10
CA PRO A 415 -4.12 7.29 31.07
C PRO A 415 -4.30 7.91 32.45
N LYS A 416 -5.27 7.41 33.24
CA LYS A 416 -5.28 7.68 34.68
C LYS A 416 -4.01 7.06 35.23
N ARG A 417 -3.09 7.91 35.68
CA ARG A 417 -1.94 7.56 36.51
C ARG A 417 -2.48 6.83 37.74
N GLN A 418 -2.52 5.50 37.73
CA GLN A 418 -2.84 4.72 38.92
C GLN A 418 -1.69 4.91 39.89
N ASN A 419 -1.95 5.64 40.98
CA ASN A 419 -1.06 5.69 42.13
C ASN A 419 -0.83 4.26 42.63
N LYS A 420 0.45 3.91 42.81
CA LYS A 420 0.88 2.78 43.62
C LYS A 420 0.57 3.09 45.08
N GLU A 421 -0.64 2.78 45.53
CA GLU A 421 -0.97 2.69 46.96
C GLU A 421 -1.66 1.34 47.19
N GLY A 422 -0.84 0.34 47.48
CA GLY A 422 -1.27 -1.04 47.66
C GLY A 422 -0.08 -1.97 47.86
N LEU A 423 0.91 -1.54 48.64
CA LEU A 423 2.04 -2.40 49.02
C LEU A 423 2.63 -2.00 50.38
N MET A 424 1.80 -1.79 51.41
CA MET A 424 2.22 -1.80 52.82
C MET A 424 0.98 -1.98 53.73
N SER A 425 0.41 -3.17 53.77
CA SER A 425 -0.43 -3.61 54.89
C SER A 425 -0.33 -5.13 54.99
N GLY A 426 0.59 -5.59 55.81
CA GLY A 426 0.86 -7.02 55.99
C GLY A 426 2.06 -7.25 56.90
N VAL A 427 2.06 -6.65 58.10
CA VAL A 427 2.94 -7.06 59.20
C VAL A 427 2.04 -7.80 60.19
N PRO A 428 2.26 -9.10 60.46
CA PRO A 428 1.58 -9.79 61.56
C PRO A 428 2.22 -9.37 62.90
N GLN A 429 1.40 -8.96 63.87
CA GLN A 429 1.79 -8.90 65.27
C GLN A 429 1.70 -10.31 65.87
N GLU A 430 2.77 -10.73 66.55
CA GLU A 430 2.81 -11.86 67.47
C GLU A 430 1.97 -11.59 68.73
N SER A 431 1.25 -12.61 69.19
CA SER A 431 1.07 -12.95 70.61
C SER A 431 0.49 -14.35 70.75
#